data_AF-A0A4V2MXX8-F1
#
_entry.id   AF-A0A4V2MXX8-F1
#
_cell.length_a   1.000
_cell.length_b   1.000
_cell.length_c   1.000
_cell.angle_alpha   90.00
_cell.angle_beta   90.00
_cell.angle_gamma   90.00
#
_symmetry.space_group_name_H-M   'P 1'
#
loop_
_entity.id
_entity.type
_entity.pdbx_description
1 polymer ?
#
loop_
_entity_poly.entity_id
_entity_poly.type
_entity_poly.pdbx_seq_one_letter_code
_entity_poly.pdbx_strand_id
1 'polypeptide(L)'
;MFRYRATLISHVPNPIKSFFPSLGHYTPLATFEEQAGAGLTSEEFDIEANIRDGDSRAGLDERGTQEVLAIMRRDRVNFDQARLIRQNEIFAANGISPSGLPLDSKAITRL
;
A
#
# COMPACT_ATOMS: atom_id res chain seq x y z
N MET A 1 29.55 14.40 15.30
CA MET A 1 29.12 15.33 16.37
C MET A 1 27.97 16.18 15.82
N PHE A 2 26.82 16.08 16.50
CA PHE A 2 25.58 16.88 16.50
C PHE A 2 25.11 17.70 15.28
N ARG A 3 23.85 17.39 14.90
CA ARG A 3 23.04 17.94 13.83
C ARG A 3 22.41 19.28 14.26
N TYR A 4 22.58 20.30 13.43
CA TYR A 4 21.87 21.58 13.56
C TYR A 4 20.41 21.41 13.10
N ARG A 5 19.53 21.17 14.07
CA ARG A 5 18.08 21.38 13.92
C ARG A 5 17.74 22.70 14.59
N ALA A 6 17.15 23.64 13.86
CA ALA A 6 16.09 24.53 14.36
C ALA A 6 16.00 25.75 13.44
N THR A 7 14.89 25.91 12.76
CA THR A 7 14.29 27.24 12.60
C THR A 7 12.77 27.08 12.51
N LEU A 8 12.12 27.59 13.56
CA LEU A 8 10.75 28.12 13.59
C LEU A 8 9.58 27.12 13.61
N ILE A 9 9.46 26.36 14.71
CA ILE A 9 8.14 25.96 15.23
C ILE A 9 8.11 26.24 16.74
N SER A 10 8.34 27.49 17.12
CA SER A 10 8.31 27.95 18.52
C SER A 10 7.37 29.13 18.63
N HIS A 11 6.06 28.87 18.57
CA HIS A 11 5.01 29.50 19.41
C HIS A 11 3.61 29.23 18.81
N VAL A 12 3.13 27.98 18.86
CA VAL A 12 1.71 27.68 18.61
C VAL A 12 1.12 27.11 19.90
N PRO A 13 0.14 27.78 20.53
CA PRO A 13 -0.39 27.36 21.82
C PRO A 13 -1.14 26.01 21.72
N ASN A 14 -1.04 25.23 22.81
CA ASN A 14 -1.42 23.82 22.88
C ASN A 14 -2.88 23.43 22.54
N PRO A 15 -3.95 24.24 22.70
CA PRO A 15 -5.31 23.74 22.43
C PRO A 15 -5.63 23.60 20.93
N ILE A 16 -4.80 24.13 20.03
CA ILE A 16 -5.03 24.03 18.57
C ILE A 16 -4.37 22.77 17.97
N LYS A 17 -3.36 22.20 18.66
CA LYS A 17 -2.65 20.99 18.19
C LYS A 17 -3.52 19.73 18.20
N SER A 18 -4.52 19.66 19.07
CA SER A 18 -5.46 18.54 19.16
C SER A 18 -6.46 18.46 18.00
N PHE A 19 -6.59 19.53 17.20
CA PHE A 19 -7.51 19.57 16.06
C PHE A 19 -6.87 19.14 14.74
N PHE A 20 -5.54 19.05 14.66
CA PHE A 20 -4.81 18.74 13.43
C PHE A 20 -3.67 17.73 13.71
N PRO A 21 -3.96 16.43 13.74
CA PRO A 21 -2.96 15.38 13.99
C PRO A 21 -1.91 15.22 12.86
N SER A 22 -2.06 15.92 11.75
CA SER A 22 -1.27 15.75 10.51
C SER A 22 0.14 16.37 10.51
N LEU A 23 0.65 16.89 11.63
CA LEU A 23 1.95 17.58 11.66
C LEU A 23 3.14 16.72 12.15
N GLY A 24 2.97 15.40 12.24
CA GLY A 24 4.05 14.47 12.56
C GLY A 24 3.94 13.21 11.72
N HIS A 25 4.52 13.22 10.51
CA HIS A 25 4.54 12.06 9.62
C HIS A 25 5.52 10.99 10.13
N TYR A 26 5.15 10.31 11.21
CA TYR A 26 5.50 8.92 11.41
C TYR A 26 4.22 8.14 11.15
N THR A 27 4.03 7.68 9.92
CA THR A 27 3.09 6.59 9.65
C THR A 27 3.84 5.31 10.02
N PRO A 28 3.40 4.55 11.04
CA PRO A 28 3.96 3.23 11.27
C PRO A 28 3.85 2.42 9.97
N LEU A 29 4.89 1.64 9.65
CA LEU A 29 4.82 0.73 8.51
C LEU A 29 3.64 -0.20 8.74
N ALA A 30 2.75 -0.32 7.75
CA ALA A 30 1.61 -1.23 7.80
C ALA A 30 2.11 -2.64 8.10
N THR A 31 1.87 -3.12 9.32
CA THR A 31 2.24 -4.48 9.71
C THR A 31 1.23 -5.48 9.16
N PHE A 32 1.57 -6.77 9.14
CA PHE A 32 0.60 -7.81 8.78
C PHE A 32 -0.66 -7.75 9.65
N GLU A 33 -0.54 -7.42 10.94
CA GLU A 33 -1.69 -7.26 11.84
C GLU A 33 -2.62 -6.11 11.41
N GLU A 34 -2.06 -4.95 11.04
CA GLU A 34 -2.86 -3.82 10.54
C GLU A 34 -3.53 -4.16 9.20
N GLN A 35 -2.84 -4.88 8.32
CA GLN A 35 -3.37 -5.33 7.04
C GLN A 35 -4.52 -6.33 7.23
N ALA A 36 -4.38 -7.28 8.16
CA ALA A 36 -5.43 -8.22 8.52
C ALA A 36 -6.65 -7.49 9.08
N GLY A 37 -6.45 -6.55 10.00
CA GLY A 37 -7.53 -5.71 10.55
C GLY A 37 -8.24 -4.84 9.50
N ALA A 38 -7.54 -4.47 8.42
CA ALA A 38 -8.10 -3.72 7.29
C ALA A 38 -8.81 -4.62 6.25
N GLY A 39 -8.85 -5.94 6.45
CA GLY A 39 -9.47 -6.90 5.53
C GLY A 39 -8.63 -7.17 4.28
N LEU A 40 -7.30 -6.99 4.36
CA LEU A 40 -6.35 -7.29 3.28
C LEU A 40 -5.84 -8.74 3.36
N THR A 41 -6.76 -9.67 3.58
CA THR A 41 -6.53 -11.11 3.66
C THR A 41 -7.67 -11.85 2.94
N SER A 42 -7.37 -12.99 2.34
CA SER A 42 -8.35 -13.85 1.67
C SER A 42 -7.94 -15.32 1.81
N GLU A 43 -8.81 -16.24 1.37
CA GLU A 43 -8.52 -17.68 1.39
C GLU A 43 -7.27 -18.04 0.57
N GLU A 44 -7.09 -17.41 -0.59
CA GLU A 44 -5.92 -17.61 -1.46
C GLU A 44 -4.70 -16.79 -1.00
N PHE A 45 -4.91 -15.81 -0.11
CA PHE A 45 -3.86 -14.94 0.39
C PHE A 45 -3.98 -14.75 1.90
N ASP A 46 -3.71 -15.85 2.60
CA ASP A 46 -3.69 -15.88 4.06
C ASP A 46 -2.40 -15.26 4.60
N ILE A 47 -2.54 -14.15 5.34
CA ILE A 47 -1.44 -13.48 6.04
C ILE A 47 -1.41 -13.80 7.55
N GLU A 48 -2.42 -14.49 8.09
CA GLU A 48 -2.51 -14.85 9.51
C GLU A 48 -1.38 -15.79 9.90
N ALA A 49 -0.96 -16.66 8.98
CA ALA A 49 0.21 -17.51 9.19
C ALA A 49 1.49 -16.71 9.39
N ASN A 50 1.69 -15.64 8.63
CA ASN A 50 2.87 -14.78 8.75
C ASN A 50 2.86 -14.01 10.09
N ILE A 51 1.68 -13.58 10.56
CA ILE A 51 1.52 -12.95 11.88
C ILE A 51 1.90 -13.94 12.98
N ARG A 52 1.34 -15.14 12.95
CA ARG A 52 1.57 -16.19 13.95
C ARG A 52 3.04 -16.60 14.05
N ASP A 53 3.69 -16.69 12.90
CA ASP A 53 5.08 -17.16 12.81
C ASP A 53 6.08 -16.01 13.06
N GLY A 54 5.59 -14.79 13.33
CA GLY A 54 6.41 -13.62 13.63
C GLY A 54 7.25 -13.15 12.45
N ASP A 55 6.71 -13.23 11.22
CA ASP A 55 7.40 -12.81 10.01
C ASP A 55 7.75 -11.31 10.09
N SER A 56 9.02 -11.01 9.85
CA SER A 56 9.58 -9.65 9.91
C SER A 56 9.38 -8.85 8.61
N ARG A 57 8.88 -9.48 7.54
CA ARG A 57 8.55 -8.78 6.29
C ARG A 57 7.38 -7.82 6.53
N ALA A 58 7.37 -6.69 5.80
CA ALA A 58 6.31 -5.68 5.94
C ALA A 58 5.01 -5.99 5.17
N GLY A 59 4.93 -7.12 4.44
CA GLY A 59 3.78 -7.41 3.59
C GLY A 59 3.66 -6.45 2.41
N LEU A 60 2.44 -5.98 2.10
CA LEU A 60 2.25 -4.90 1.11
C LEU A 60 2.93 -3.61 1.59
N ASP A 61 3.50 -2.86 0.64
CA ASP A 61 3.95 -1.51 0.93
C ASP A 61 2.76 -0.58 1.24
N GLU A 62 3.03 0.54 1.91
CA GLU A 62 1.98 1.49 2.33
C GLU A 62 1.18 2.00 1.11
N ARG A 63 1.86 2.25 0.00
CA ARG A 63 1.24 2.69 -1.25
C ARG A 63 0.33 1.61 -1.84
N GLY A 64 0.80 0.37 -1.95
CA GLY A 64 0.00 -0.74 -2.45
C GLY A 64 -1.22 -1.01 -1.58
N THR A 65 -1.07 -0.92 -0.26
CA THR A 65 -2.17 -1.03 0.71
C THR A 65 -3.25 0.03 0.45
N GLN A 66 -2.85 1.29 0.31
CA GLN A 66 -3.77 2.40 0.05
C GLN A 66 -4.49 2.27 -1.30
N GLU A 67 -3.77 1.85 -2.34
CA GLU A 67 -4.33 1.63 -3.68
C GLU A 67 -5.39 0.51 -3.67
N VAL A 68 -5.10 -0.62 -3.02
CA VAL A 68 -6.07 -1.72 -2.89
C VAL A 68 -7.31 -1.27 -2.10
N LEU A 69 -7.13 -0.60 -0.95
CA LEU A 69 -8.26 -0.08 -0.17
C LEU A 69 -9.06 0.99 -0.93
N ALA A 70 -8.43 1.78 -1.80
CA ALA A 70 -9.12 2.72 -2.66
C ALA A 70 -9.97 2.00 -3.71
N ILE A 71 -9.43 0.97 -4.37
CA ILE A 71 -10.17 0.17 -5.37
C ILE A 71 -11.34 -0.58 -4.71
N MET A 72 -11.14 -1.20 -3.54
CA MET A 72 -12.22 -1.86 -2.80
C MET A 72 -13.37 -0.89 -2.50
N ARG A 73 -13.07 0.34 -2.07
CA ARG A 73 -14.08 1.36 -1.77
C ARG A 73 -14.76 1.91 -3.03
N ARG A 74 -13.98 2.18 -4.09
CA ARG A 74 -14.44 2.75 -5.37
C ARG A 74 -15.33 1.77 -6.13
N ASP A 75 -14.85 0.54 -6.29
CA ASP A 75 -15.45 -0.47 -7.19
C ASP A 75 -16.33 -1.46 -6.43
N ARG A 76 -16.38 -1.37 -5.10
CA ARG A 76 -17.20 -2.22 -4.21
C ARG A 76 -16.90 -3.71 -4.37
N VAL A 77 -15.63 -4.02 -4.57
CA VAL A 77 -15.10 -5.37 -4.79
C VAL A 77 -14.37 -5.90 -3.55
N ASN A 78 -14.16 -7.21 -3.50
CA ASN A 78 -13.37 -7.84 -2.44
C ASN A 78 -11.86 -7.62 -2.63
N PHE A 79 -11.06 -8.06 -1.65
CA PHE A 79 -9.61 -7.89 -1.64
C PHE A 79 -8.91 -8.49 -2.87
N ASP A 80 -9.25 -9.72 -3.26
CA ASP A 80 -8.61 -10.40 -4.40
C ASP A 80 -8.94 -9.72 -5.72
N GLN A 81 -10.20 -9.33 -5.90
CA GLN A 81 -10.62 -8.56 -7.07
C GLN A 81 -9.90 -7.21 -7.14
N ALA A 82 -9.79 -6.50 -6.01
CA ALA A 82 -9.07 -5.23 -5.95
C ALA A 82 -7.59 -5.39 -6.30
N ARG A 83 -6.95 -6.46 -5.82
CA ARG A 83 -5.56 -6.79 -6.18
C ARG A 83 -5.41 -7.09 -7.67
N LEU A 84 -6.33 -7.85 -8.25
CA LEU A 84 -6.33 -8.16 -9.68
C LEU A 84 -6.48 -6.88 -10.52
N ILE A 85 -7.42 -6.01 -10.15
CA ILE A 85 -7.64 -4.71 -10.81
C ILE A 85 -6.36 -3.86 -10.75
N ARG A 86 -5.80 -3.68 -9.55
CA ARG A 86 -4.55 -2.93 -9.34
C ARG A 86 -3.42 -3.47 -10.22
N GLN A 87 -3.25 -4.79 -10.26
CA GLN A 87 -2.18 -5.41 -11.04
C GLN A 87 -2.37 -5.17 -12.55
N ASN A 88 -3.61 -5.26 -13.04
CA ASN A 88 -3.93 -4.97 -14.43
C ASN A 88 -3.74 -3.49 -14.78
N GLU A 89 -4.05 -2.57 -13.86
CA GLU A 89 -3.76 -1.12 -14.03
C GLU A 89 -2.24 -0.89 -14.15
N ILE A 90 -1.43 -1.55 -13.31
CA ILE A 90 0.05 -1.50 -13.39
C ILE A 90 0.55 -2.08 -14.71
N PHE A 91 0.03 -3.23 -15.15
CA PHE A 91 0.40 -3.82 -16.44
C PHE A 91 0.08 -2.88 -17.60
N ALA A 92 -1.13 -2.33 -17.65
CA ALA A 92 -1.53 -1.40 -18.68
C ALA A 92 -0.63 -0.15 -18.72
N ALA A 93 -0.28 0.41 -17.55
CA ALA A 93 0.63 1.55 -17.44
C ALA A 93 2.05 1.25 -17.96
N ASN A 94 2.46 -0.03 -17.94
CA ASN A 94 3.77 -0.50 -18.42
C ASN A 94 3.71 -1.14 -19.82
N GLY A 95 2.60 -1.01 -20.55
CA GLY A 95 2.47 -1.58 -21.89
C GLY A 95 2.40 -3.11 -21.91
N ILE A 96 1.86 -3.71 -20.85
CA ILE A 96 1.67 -5.15 -20.68
C ILE A 96 0.16 -5.45 -20.69
N SER A 97 -0.25 -6.50 -21.40
CA SER A 97 -1.63 -6.96 -21.44
C SER A 97 -2.01 -7.69 -20.14
N PRO A 98 -3.31 -7.88 -19.85
CA PRO A 98 -3.75 -8.74 -18.74
C PRO A 98 -3.25 -10.20 -18.85
N SER A 99 -2.85 -10.65 -20.04
CA SER A 99 -2.23 -11.97 -20.23
C SER A 99 -0.73 -12.01 -19.88
N GLY A 100 -0.15 -10.88 -19.43
CA GLY A 100 1.27 -10.75 -19.12
C GLY A 100 2.19 -10.57 -20.34
N LEU A 101 1.63 -10.43 -21.55
CA LEU A 101 2.41 -10.23 -22.76
C LEU A 101 2.60 -8.73 -23.05
N PRO A 102 3.71 -8.31 -23.67
CA PRO A 102 3.84 -6.95 -24.16
C PRO A 102 2.71 -6.61 -25.13
N LEU A 103 2.19 -5.38 -25.06
CA LEU A 103 1.24 -4.84 -26.04
C LEU A 103 1.94 -4.52 -27.38
N ASP A 104 3.27 -4.35 -27.37
CA ASP A 104 4.05 -4.20 -28.59
C ASP A 104 4.17 -5.54 -29.32
N SER A 105 3.54 -5.62 -30.49
CA SER A 105 3.57 -6.81 -31.35
C SER A 105 4.97 -7.17 -31.83
N LYS A 106 5.91 -6.21 -31.84
CA LYS A 106 7.32 -6.48 -32.19
C LYS A 106 8.10 -7.16 -31.09
N ALA A 107 7.65 -7.04 -29.83
CA ALA A 107 8.27 -7.71 -28.69
C ALA A 107 7.81 -9.17 -28.54
N ILE A 108 6.73 -9.58 -29.24
CA ILE A 108 6.22 -10.94 -29.23
C ILE A 108 6.95 -11.77 -30.28
N THR A 109 8.01 -12.48 -29.87
CA THR A 109 8.67 -13.50 -30.70
C THR A 109 7.92 -14.83 -30.59
N ARG A 110 7.48 -15.37 -31.73
CA ARG A 110 6.99 -16.76 -31.83
C ARG A 110 8.17 -17.67 -32.19
N LEU A 111 8.31 -18.79 -31.49
CA LEU A 111 9.27 -19.87 -31.79
C LEU A 111 8.65 -20.89 -32.76
#